data_AF-A0A9D9I6X7-F1
#
_entry.id   AF-A0A9D9I6X7-F1
#
_cell.length_a   1.000
_cell.length_b   1.000
_cell.length_c   1.000
_cell.angle_alpha   90.00
_cell.angle_beta   90.00
_cell.angle_gamma   90.00
#
_symmetry.space_group_name_H-M   'P 1'
#
loop_
_entity.id
_entity.type
_entity.pdbx_description
1 polymer ?
#
loop_
_entity_poly.entity_id
_entity_poly.type
_entity_poly.pdbx_seq_one_letter_code
_entity_poly.pdbx_strand_id
1 'polypeptide(L)'
;MTRRPAAQAEALSGKAASYLGSSTEMTGHNAFVRINANRQMAGEAMLLEAPSHLVNVPNVSYTNVVMTPQMILFAGIKHEPSPFKLVVKMSGNQSAGVSNGWSKTVIISSDTEDDWGEADVTKLYLKTIGVEPSPGQKVFIETYWMDTASGFAGQVFRDMAVVTGESSYQTRTRVTMDNLDPTEEQHVSALDMDFSTNAPVIYFDTVCLGHSNVASSEAILDKELPEELIGLSYALARGMGEDGSLHPQSYQIQSMVWRQKTELHFMHRGGKYIKPTEVFGPGIFYQQ
;
A
#
# COMPACT_ATOMS: atom_id res chain seq x y z
N MET A 1 0.03 -7.81 43.47
CA MET A 1 1.48 -7.51 43.47
C MET A 1 2.15 -8.41 42.42
N THR A 2 2.00 -8.10 41.13
CA THR A 2 2.51 -8.92 40.00
C THR A 2 2.50 -8.07 38.72
N ARG A 3 3.26 -6.95 38.70
CA ARG A 3 3.32 -5.97 37.59
C ARG A 3 4.56 -6.10 36.69
N ARG A 4 5.27 -7.24 36.72
CA ARG A 4 6.67 -7.34 36.26
C ARG A 4 7.00 -8.16 34.99
N PRO A 5 6.23 -9.15 34.50
CA PRO A 5 6.77 -10.05 33.47
C PRO A 5 6.90 -9.43 32.06
N ALA A 6 5.87 -8.74 31.57
CA ALA A 6 5.80 -8.27 30.19
C ALA A 6 6.76 -7.10 29.89
N ALA A 7 6.79 -6.13 30.80
CA ALA A 7 7.68 -4.97 30.70
C ALA A 7 9.17 -5.36 30.85
N GLN A 8 9.47 -6.43 31.60
CA GLN A 8 10.81 -7.02 31.67
C GLN A 8 11.19 -7.76 30.40
N ALA A 9 10.23 -8.34 29.70
CA ALA A 9 10.50 -9.11 28.50
C ALA A 9 10.64 -8.23 27.24
N GLU A 10 10.00 -7.06 27.17
CA GLU A 10 10.38 -6.03 26.19
C GLU A 10 11.76 -5.43 26.51
N ALA A 11 12.11 -5.27 27.79
CA ALA A 11 13.48 -4.91 28.18
C ALA A 11 14.51 -5.98 27.78
N LEU A 12 14.13 -7.27 27.73
CA LEU A 12 14.95 -8.39 27.24
C LEU A 12 14.94 -8.50 25.70
N SER A 13 13.83 -8.23 25.03
CA SER A 13 13.73 -8.15 23.55
C SER A 13 14.51 -6.94 23.01
N GLY A 14 14.48 -5.82 23.72
CA GLY A 14 15.32 -4.66 23.48
C GLY A 14 16.82 -4.93 23.64
N LYS A 15 17.22 -6.02 24.33
CA LYS A 15 18.61 -6.50 24.34
C LYS A 15 19.00 -7.20 23.02
N ALA A 16 18.04 -7.73 22.27
CA ALA A 16 18.31 -8.48 21.03
C ALA A 16 18.55 -7.59 19.80
N ALA A 17 18.15 -6.31 19.82
CA ALA A 17 18.22 -5.42 18.66
C ALA A 17 19.54 -4.58 18.54
N SER A 18 20.60 -4.89 19.30
CA SER A 18 21.86 -4.15 19.25
C SER A 18 22.97 -4.93 18.54
N TYR A 19 23.15 -4.67 17.24
CA TYR A 19 24.31 -5.14 16.45
C TYR A 19 25.60 -4.33 16.75
N LEU A 20 25.61 -3.43 17.74
CA LEU A 20 26.71 -2.51 18.03
C LEU A 20 27.06 -2.41 19.53
N GLY A 21 27.09 -3.54 20.24
CA GLY A 21 27.98 -3.71 21.40
C GLY A 21 27.73 -2.85 22.65
N SER A 22 26.59 -2.16 22.76
CA SER A 22 26.13 -1.62 24.04
C SER A 22 24.61 -1.75 24.14
N SER A 23 24.15 -2.60 25.07
CA SER A 23 22.74 -2.70 25.45
C SER A 23 22.50 -1.71 26.58
N THR A 24 21.97 -0.52 26.27
CA THR A 24 21.41 0.33 27.31
C THR A 24 20.17 -0.37 27.84
N GLU A 25 20.16 -0.74 29.13
CA GLU A 25 19.02 -1.45 29.71
C GLU A 25 17.77 -0.55 29.68
N MET A 26 16.81 -0.89 28.83
CA MET A 26 15.52 -0.21 28.79
C MET A 26 14.70 -0.68 29.99
N THR A 27 14.25 0.25 30.84
CA THR A 27 13.37 -0.10 31.95
C THR A 27 11.99 -0.49 31.40
N GLY A 28 11.26 -1.34 32.12
CA GLY A 28 9.93 -1.75 31.69
C GLY A 28 8.93 -0.59 31.53
N HIS A 29 9.13 0.53 32.23
CA HIS A 29 8.34 1.73 32.04
C HIS A 29 8.62 2.39 30.68
N ASN A 30 9.90 2.55 30.31
CA ASN A 30 10.28 3.12 29.02
C ASN A 30 9.85 2.22 27.85
N ALA A 31 9.90 0.91 28.07
CA ALA A 31 9.41 -0.09 27.16
C ALA A 31 7.90 0.09 26.90
N PHE A 32 7.10 0.15 27.96
CA PHE A 32 5.65 0.39 27.85
C PHE A 32 5.27 1.72 27.21
N VAL A 33 6.03 2.80 27.49
CA VAL A 33 5.85 4.09 26.82
C VAL A 33 6.14 3.96 25.32
N ARG A 34 7.18 3.22 24.93
CA ARG A 34 7.53 2.98 23.53
C ARG A 34 6.47 2.17 22.80
N ILE A 35 5.95 1.11 23.41
CA ILE A 35 4.82 0.33 22.88
C ILE A 35 3.62 1.23 22.59
N ASN A 36 3.24 2.08 23.55
CA ASN A 36 2.10 2.95 23.38
C ASN A 36 2.35 4.05 22.34
N ALA A 37 3.57 4.58 22.24
CA ALA A 37 3.94 5.52 21.19
C ALA A 37 3.83 4.87 19.79
N ASN A 38 4.29 3.64 19.63
CA ASN A 38 4.18 2.87 18.39
C ASN A 38 2.70 2.63 18.01
N ARG A 39 1.87 2.24 18.98
CA ARG A 39 0.42 2.08 18.76
C ARG A 39 -0.24 3.38 18.32
N GLN A 40 0.05 4.49 19.01
CA GLN A 40 -0.46 5.80 18.63
C GLN A 40 -0.01 6.22 17.22
N MET A 41 1.24 5.92 16.84
CA MET A 41 1.72 6.15 15.47
C MET A 41 0.97 5.33 14.40
N ALA A 42 0.46 4.16 14.77
CA ALA A 42 -0.39 3.33 13.92
C ALA A 42 -1.90 3.68 14.01
N GLY A 43 -2.28 4.72 14.74
CA GLY A 43 -3.68 5.10 14.95
C GLY A 43 -4.42 4.25 15.98
N GLU A 44 -3.73 3.37 16.69
CA GLU A 44 -4.30 2.46 17.69
C GLU A 44 -4.43 3.11 19.07
N ALA A 45 -5.44 2.68 19.83
CA ALA A 45 -5.63 3.15 21.21
C ALA A 45 -4.49 2.71 22.13
N MET A 46 -4.11 3.53 23.11
CA MET A 46 -3.10 3.13 24.10
C MET A 46 -3.57 1.92 24.91
N LEU A 47 -2.64 1.02 25.20
CA LEU A 47 -2.86 -0.08 26.13
C LEU A 47 -2.82 0.45 27.57
N LEU A 48 -3.74 -0.06 28.39
CA LEU A 48 -3.76 0.18 29.83
C LEU A 48 -2.85 -0.79 30.60
N GLU A 49 -2.60 -1.97 30.01
CA GLU A 49 -1.80 -3.05 30.58
C GLU A 49 -0.74 -3.52 29.58
N ALA A 50 0.39 -4.00 30.08
CA ALA A 50 1.49 -4.43 29.21
C ALA A 50 1.10 -5.68 28.39
N PRO A 51 1.34 -5.70 27.07
CA PRO A 51 0.99 -6.81 26.20
C PRO A 51 1.86 -8.05 26.46
N SER A 52 1.43 -9.22 25.98
CA SER A 52 2.23 -10.45 26.07
C SER A 52 3.57 -10.27 25.35
N HIS A 53 4.64 -10.82 25.92
CA HIS A 53 6.00 -10.67 25.42
C HIS A 53 6.42 -11.72 24.38
N LEU A 54 5.51 -12.62 24.01
CA LEU A 54 5.75 -13.69 23.06
C LEU A 54 5.36 -13.30 21.63
N VAL A 55 5.40 -12.01 21.31
CA VAL A 55 5.11 -11.52 19.95
C VAL A 55 6.38 -11.70 19.11
N ASN A 56 6.30 -12.56 18.09
CA ASN A 56 7.36 -12.72 17.11
C ASN A 56 7.04 -11.82 15.91
N VAL A 57 7.74 -10.69 15.79
CA VAL A 57 7.57 -9.78 14.66
C VAL A 57 8.49 -10.25 13.52
N PRO A 58 7.98 -10.43 12.29
CA PRO A 58 8.78 -10.89 11.16
C PRO A 58 9.89 -9.89 10.79
N ASN A 59 10.93 -10.39 10.14
CA ASN A 59 11.98 -9.54 9.57
C ASN A 59 11.54 -9.00 8.21
N VAL A 60 11.93 -7.76 7.92
CA VAL A 60 11.67 -7.15 6.61
C VAL A 60 12.57 -7.79 5.55
N SER A 61 12.00 -8.07 4.39
CA SER A 61 12.69 -8.53 3.21
C SER A 61 11.99 -7.95 1.98
N TYR A 62 12.76 -7.30 1.11
CA TYR A 62 12.34 -6.86 -0.21
C TYR A 62 13.46 -7.13 -1.23
N THR A 63 13.12 -7.18 -2.52
CA THR A 63 14.07 -7.51 -3.59
C THR A 63 14.93 -6.32 -3.98
N ASN A 64 14.32 -5.15 -4.14
CA ASN A 64 15.01 -3.93 -4.59
C ASN A 64 14.25 -2.67 -4.20
N VAL A 65 14.97 -1.55 -4.16
CA VAL A 65 14.41 -0.20 -4.07
C VAL A 65 14.74 0.55 -5.34
N VAL A 66 13.71 1.02 -6.02
CA VAL A 66 13.83 1.95 -7.15
C VAL A 66 13.80 3.35 -6.59
N MET A 67 14.79 4.16 -6.94
CA MET A 67 14.89 5.52 -6.43
C MET A 67 15.34 6.50 -7.51
N THR A 68 14.40 7.32 -7.95
CA THR A 68 14.58 8.45 -8.86
C THR A 68 13.98 9.71 -8.24
N PRO A 69 14.17 10.90 -8.83
CA PRO A 69 13.52 12.10 -8.31
C PRO A 69 11.98 12.00 -8.34
N GLN A 70 11.43 11.26 -9.30
CA GLN A 70 9.98 11.11 -9.50
C GLN A 70 9.37 9.86 -8.85
N MET A 71 10.19 8.90 -8.40
CA MET A 71 9.70 7.59 -7.95
C MET A 71 10.60 6.99 -6.86
N ILE A 72 9.99 6.63 -5.74
CA ILE A 72 10.59 5.87 -4.65
C ILE A 72 9.68 4.67 -4.37
N LEU A 73 10.13 3.50 -4.82
CA LEU A 73 9.34 2.28 -4.77
C LEU A 73 10.16 1.14 -4.19
N PHE A 74 9.57 0.43 -3.22
CA PHE A 74 10.05 -0.85 -2.75
C PHE A 74 9.36 -1.96 -3.53
N ALA A 75 10.11 -2.90 -4.09
CA ALA A 75 9.57 -4.00 -4.87
C ALA A 75 9.99 -5.36 -4.30
N GLY A 76 9.09 -6.35 -4.45
CA GLY A 76 9.26 -7.69 -3.91
C GLY A 76 9.22 -7.75 -2.37
N ILE A 77 8.52 -6.83 -1.71
CA ILE A 77 8.23 -6.91 -0.28
C ILE A 77 7.52 -8.23 -0.01
N LYS A 78 8.02 -8.99 0.97
CA LYS A 78 7.29 -10.15 1.47
C LYS A 78 6.12 -9.65 2.33
N HIS A 79 4.90 -9.75 1.80
CA HIS A 79 3.68 -9.37 2.50
C HIS A 79 3.55 -10.09 3.84
N GLU A 80 3.16 -9.34 4.87
CA GLU A 80 2.81 -9.86 6.18
C GLU A 80 1.38 -9.40 6.51
N PRO A 81 0.45 -10.31 6.84
CA PRO A 81 -0.95 -9.95 7.04
C PRO A 81 -1.13 -9.10 8.31
N SER A 82 -2.29 -8.47 8.43
CA SER A 82 -2.74 -7.83 9.67
C SER A 82 -2.49 -8.75 10.88
N PRO A 83 -1.93 -8.25 11.99
CA PRO A 83 -1.81 -6.84 12.41
C PRO A 83 -0.47 -6.16 12.06
N PHE A 84 0.34 -6.70 11.16
CA PHE A 84 1.65 -6.11 10.86
C PHE A 84 1.55 -4.94 9.88
N LYS A 85 2.24 -3.84 10.17
CA LYS A 85 2.40 -2.68 9.27
C LYS A 85 3.87 -2.39 9.02
N LEU A 86 4.21 -2.05 7.78
CA LEU A 86 5.58 -1.72 7.41
C LEU A 86 5.86 -0.26 7.77
N VAL A 87 6.84 -0.05 8.65
CA VAL A 87 7.33 1.29 8.98
C VAL A 87 8.55 1.59 8.14
N VAL A 88 8.52 2.72 7.43
CA VAL A 88 9.59 3.18 6.56
C VAL A 88 10.15 4.49 7.09
N LYS A 89 11.47 4.49 7.33
CA LYS A 89 12.23 5.70 7.62
C LYS A 89 13.22 5.97 6.51
N MET A 90 13.34 7.23 6.11
CA MET A 90 14.27 7.64 5.08
C MET A 90 15.00 8.92 5.49
N SER A 91 16.24 9.06 5.06
CA SER A 91 16.96 10.34 5.15
C SER A 91 16.61 11.24 3.97
N GLY A 92 16.90 12.54 4.10
CA GLY A 92 17.06 13.36 2.90
C GLY A 92 18.34 13.01 2.14
N ASN A 93 18.51 13.68 1.00
CA ASN A 93 19.68 13.66 0.13
C ASN A 93 21.02 13.72 0.89
N GLN A 94 21.88 12.71 0.73
CA GLN A 94 23.25 12.68 1.24
C GLN A 94 24.26 12.63 0.09
N SER A 95 25.37 13.37 0.22
CA SER A 95 26.46 13.30 -0.75
C SER A 95 26.98 11.87 -0.92
N ALA A 96 27.42 11.52 -2.13
CA ALA A 96 28.00 10.21 -2.45
C ALA A 96 29.16 9.81 -1.51
N GLY A 97 29.89 10.79 -0.96
CA GLY A 97 30.98 10.58 -0.01
C GLY A 97 30.55 10.23 1.43
N VAL A 98 29.27 10.35 1.77
CA VAL A 98 28.76 10.00 3.11
C VAL A 98 28.63 8.47 3.22
N SER A 99 29.29 7.90 4.23
CA SER A 99 29.24 6.46 4.53
C SER A 99 28.19 6.09 5.58
N ASN A 100 27.75 7.05 6.39
CA ASN A 100 26.76 6.82 7.45
C ASN A 100 25.82 8.03 7.60
N GLY A 101 24.54 7.82 7.33
CA GLY A 101 23.46 8.81 7.50
C GLY A 101 22.31 8.31 8.37
N TRP A 102 22.48 7.22 9.14
CA TRP A 102 21.38 6.59 9.90
C TRP A 102 20.77 7.51 10.96
N SER A 103 21.53 8.47 11.49
CA SER A 103 21.03 9.47 12.45
C SER A 103 20.16 10.55 11.81
N LYS A 104 20.04 10.57 10.47
CA LYS A 104 19.27 11.56 9.71
C LYS A 104 17.99 10.98 9.11
N THR A 105 17.66 9.72 9.41
CA THR A 105 16.43 9.08 8.96
C THR A 105 15.25 9.59 9.79
N VAL A 106 14.14 9.89 9.13
CA VAL A 106 12.87 10.24 9.76
C VAL A 106 11.79 9.29 9.29
N ILE A 107 10.78 9.05 10.12
CA ILE A 107 9.64 8.19 9.74
C ILE A 107 8.85 8.93 8.67
N ILE A 108 8.82 8.37 7.47
CA ILE A 108 8.01 8.89 6.37
C ILE A 108 6.65 8.19 6.29
N SER A 109 6.59 6.94 6.79
CA SER A 109 5.36 6.16 6.88
C SER A 109 5.40 5.25 8.10
N SER A 110 4.34 5.25 8.89
CA SER A 110 4.08 4.27 9.96
C SER A 110 3.07 3.19 9.54
N ASP A 111 2.57 3.27 8.32
CA ASP A 111 1.43 2.55 7.79
C ASP A 111 1.58 2.33 6.28
N THR A 112 2.74 1.84 5.85
CA THR A 112 2.86 1.43 4.46
C THR A 112 2.25 0.05 4.34
N GLU A 113 1.10 -0.02 3.67
CA GLU A 113 0.58 -1.29 3.14
C GLU A 113 1.35 -1.63 1.87
N ASP A 114 1.83 -2.86 1.78
CA ASP A 114 2.37 -3.38 0.52
C ASP A 114 1.22 -3.84 -0.36
N ASP A 115 1.23 -3.39 -1.60
CA ASP A 115 0.32 -3.82 -2.65
C ASP A 115 1.00 -4.94 -3.45
N TRP A 116 0.70 -6.20 -3.11
CA TRP A 116 1.29 -7.37 -3.76
C TRP A 116 2.83 -7.37 -3.77
N GLY A 117 3.43 -6.89 -2.68
CA GLY A 117 4.87 -6.79 -2.56
C GLY A 117 5.49 -5.54 -3.17
N GLU A 118 4.68 -4.54 -3.56
CA GLU A 118 5.16 -3.22 -3.96
C GLU A 118 4.68 -2.13 -2.98
N ALA A 119 5.52 -1.13 -2.72
CA ALA A 119 5.11 0.02 -1.93
C ALA A 119 5.69 1.32 -2.49
N ASP A 120 4.82 2.18 -3.04
CA ASP A 120 5.19 3.51 -3.50
C ASP A 120 5.11 4.51 -2.34
N VAL A 121 6.27 4.99 -1.92
CA VAL A 121 6.39 5.96 -0.82
C VAL A 121 6.76 7.35 -1.31
N THR A 122 6.71 7.61 -2.61
CA THR A 122 7.14 8.89 -3.22
C THR A 122 6.41 10.08 -2.60
N LYS A 123 5.07 10.02 -2.55
CA LYS A 123 4.25 11.09 -1.97
C LYS A 123 4.57 11.32 -0.48
N LEU A 124 4.76 10.24 0.27
CA LEU A 124 5.06 10.28 1.71
C LEU A 124 6.45 10.86 1.99
N TYR A 125 7.44 10.47 1.18
CA TYR A 125 8.78 11.01 1.22
C TYR A 125 8.77 12.52 0.92
N LEU A 126 8.14 12.96 -0.17
CA LEU A 126 8.08 14.38 -0.54
C LEU A 126 7.34 15.21 0.52
N LYS A 127 6.25 14.68 1.09
CA LYS A 127 5.51 15.33 2.18
C LYS A 127 6.35 15.51 3.45
N THR A 128 7.21 14.54 3.78
CA THR A 128 7.96 14.53 5.04
C THR A 128 9.31 15.20 4.93
N ILE A 129 10.05 14.93 3.85
CA ILE A 129 11.41 15.45 3.60
C ILE A 129 11.37 16.82 2.92
N GLY A 130 10.36 17.08 2.08
CA GLY A 130 10.16 18.36 1.41
C GLY A 130 11.10 18.62 0.23
N VAL A 131 11.97 17.68 -0.13
CA VAL A 131 12.95 17.83 -1.21
C VAL A 131 13.01 16.55 -2.03
N GLU A 132 13.02 16.69 -3.36
CA GLU A 132 13.17 15.57 -4.29
C GLU A 132 14.53 14.88 -4.17
N PRO A 133 14.60 13.54 -4.30
CA PRO A 133 15.86 12.82 -4.40
C PRO A 133 16.70 13.35 -5.58
N SER A 134 17.99 13.64 -5.36
CA SER A 134 18.86 14.17 -6.42
C SER A 134 19.74 13.06 -7.03
N PRO A 135 19.80 12.92 -8.37
CA PRO A 135 20.59 11.86 -9.00
C PRO A 135 22.07 11.88 -8.57
N GLY A 136 22.63 10.69 -8.35
CA GLY A 136 24.00 10.50 -7.87
C GLY A 136 24.20 10.73 -6.37
N GLN A 137 23.15 11.14 -5.63
CA GLN A 137 23.16 11.21 -4.18
C GLN A 137 22.61 9.93 -3.55
N LYS A 138 22.84 9.77 -2.25
CA LYS A 138 22.44 8.60 -1.47
C LYS A 138 21.27 8.94 -0.57
N VAL A 139 20.38 7.98 -0.39
CA VAL A 139 19.35 8.01 0.66
C VAL A 139 19.51 6.78 1.54
N PHE A 140 19.52 6.99 2.85
CA PHE A 140 19.58 5.93 3.85
C PHE A 140 18.15 5.54 4.23
N ILE A 141 17.89 4.25 4.27
CA ILE A 141 16.57 3.65 4.46
C ILE A 141 16.62 2.73 5.68
N GLU A 142 15.70 2.91 6.62
CA GLU A 142 15.46 1.97 7.71
C GLU A 142 14.01 1.47 7.65
N THR A 143 13.82 0.16 7.57
CA THR A 143 12.50 -0.47 7.52
C THR A 143 12.35 -1.50 8.63
N TYR A 144 11.15 -1.65 9.17
CA TYR A 144 10.82 -2.72 10.12
C TYR A 144 9.31 -2.96 10.12
N TRP A 145 8.90 -4.20 10.38
CA TRP A 145 7.51 -4.52 10.67
C TRP A 145 7.15 -4.07 12.09
N MET A 146 5.92 -3.60 12.26
CA MET A 146 5.37 -3.24 13.55
C MET A 146 4.04 -3.98 13.73
N ASP A 147 3.90 -4.72 14.82
CA ASP A 147 2.63 -5.30 15.22
C ASP A 147 1.77 -4.20 15.84
N THR A 148 0.71 -3.78 15.15
CA THR A 148 -0.16 -2.71 15.64
C THR A 148 -0.95 -3.16 16.86
N ALA A 149 -1.29 -4.44 16.98
CA ALA A 149 -2.10 -4.98 18.08
C ALA A 149 -1.35 -4.99 19.41
N SER A 150 -0.03 -5.15 19.38
CA SER A 150 0.81 -5.16 20.59
C SER A 150 1.72 -3.93 20.72
N GLY A 151 1.99 -3.20 19.64
CA GLY A 151 2.95 -2.10 19.59
C GLY A 151 4.42 -2.54 19.50
N PHE A 152 4.71 -3.84 19.39
CA PHE A 152 6.07 -4.33 19.21
C PHE A 152 6.60 -4.01 17.82
N ALA A 153 7.84 -3.52 17.77
CA ALA A 153 8.59 -3.31 16.54
C ALA A 153 9.57 -4.46 16.31
N GLY A 154 9.67 -4.92 15.07
CA GLY A 154 10.62 -5.93 14.63
C GLY A 154 12.04 -5.39 14.51
N GLN A 155 12.92 -6.23 13.97
CA GLN A 155 14.30 -5.86 13.73
C GLN A 155 14.39 -4.82 12.61
N VAL A 156 15.21 -3.79 12.83
CA VAL A 156 15.47 -2.75 11.82
C VAL A 156 16.34 -3.34 10.70
N PHE A 157 15.78 -3.39 9.50
CA PHE A 157 16.51 -3.61 8.26
C PHE A 157 17.05 -2.26 7.76
N ARG A 158 18.33 -2.24 7.39
CA ARG A 158 19.04 -1.03 6.95
C ARG A 158 19.53 -1.20 5.54
N ASP A 159 19.24 -0.20 4.71
CA ASP A 159 19.63 -0.19 3.31
C ASP A 159 20.03 1.22 2.87
N MET A 160 20.81 1.29 1.79
CA MET A 160 21.23 2.53 1.17
C MET A 160 21.03 2.41 -0.32
N ALA A 161 20.22 3.30 -0.87
CA ALA A 161 20.00 3.40 -2.29
C ALA A 161 20.71 4.64 -2.86
N VAL A 162 21.22 4.52 -4.07
CA VAL A 162 21.75 5.64 -4.85
C VAL A 162 20.65 6.10 -5.79
N VAL A 163 20.33 7.39 -5.77
CA VAL A 163 19.32 7.97 -6.65
C VAL A 163 19.82 7.89 -8.09
N THR A 164 19.06 7.24 -8.96
CA THR A 164 19.31 7.21 -10.40
C THR A 164 18.53 8.34 -11.09
N GLY A 165 19.00 8.78 -12.25
CA GLY A 165 18.32 9.85 -13.01
C GLY A 165 17.01 9.37 -13.65
N GLU A 166 17.01 8.14 -14.14
CA GLU A 166 15.86 7.49 -14.75
C GLU A 166 15.72 6.08 -14.17
N SER A 167 14.52 5.52 -14.28
CA SER A 167 14.24 4.13 -13.93
C SER A 167 13.55 3.46 -15.10
N SER A 168 13.98 2.22 -15.40
CA SER A 168 13.28 1.34 -16.33
C SER A 168 12.11 0.60 -15.66
N TYR A 169 11.84 0.89 -14.38
CA TYR A 169 10.75 0.27 -13.63
C TYR A 169 9.41 0.78 -14.17
N GLN A 170 8.58 -0.15 -14.62
CA GLN A 170 7.19 0.15 -14.98
C GLN A 170 6.34 -0.04 -13.74
N THR A 171 5.79 1.05 -13.20
CA THR A 171 4.79 0.99 -12.13
C THR A 171 3.60 0.15 -12.55
N ARG A 172 3.06 -0.64 -11.62
CA ARG A 172 1.75 -1.24 -11.84
C ARG A 172 0.73 -0.14 -12.09
N THR A 173 0.10 -0.15 -13.27
CA THR A 173 -1.01 0.77 -13.52
C THR A 173 -2.28 0.15 -12.96
N ARG A 174 -2.67 0.62 -11.77
CA ARG A 174 -3.87 0.20 -11.06
C ARG A 174 -4.80 1.39 -10.85
N VAL A 175 -6.09 1.16 -11.01
CA VAL A 175 -7.14 2.15 -10.75
C VAL A 175 -7.97 1.66 -9.58
N THR A 176 -8.04 2.49 -8.55
CA THR A 176 -8.74 2.21 -7.29
C THR A 176 -9.74 3.33 -6.97
N MET A 177 -10.47 3.19 -5.86
CA MET A 177 -11.38 4.25 -5.36
C MET A 177 -10.67 5.60 -5.14
N ASP A 178 -9.36 5.61 -4.82
CA ASP A 178 -8.58 6.84 -4.62
C ASP A 178 -8.29 7.60 -5.92
N ASN A 179 -8.50 6.97 -7.08
CA ASN A 179 -8.34 7.59 -8.39
C ASN A 179 -9.64 8.23 -8.90
N LEU A 180 -10.75 8.10 -8.16
CA LEU A 180 -12.03 8.66 -8.57
C LEU A 180 -12.06 10.17 -8.35
N ASP A 181 -12.73 10.88 -9.25
CA ASP A 181 -13.02 12.29 -9.07
C ASP A 181 -14.09 12.46 -7.97
N PRO A 182 -13.78 13.13 -6.84
CA PRO A 182 -14.73 13.31 -5.74
C PRO A 182 -15.85 14.31 -6.07
N THR A 183 -15.75 15.05 -7.18
CA THR A 183 -16.75 16.04 -7.62
C THR A 183 -17.81 15.45 -8.55
N GLU A 184 -17.61 14.22 -9.01
CA GLU A 184 -18.50 13.52 -9.94
C GLU A 184 -19.31 12.43 -9.23
N GLU A 185 -20.48 12.09 -9.79
CA GLU A 185 -21.29 10.97 -9.29
C GLU A 185 -20.66 9.63 -9.70
N GLN A 186 -20.36 8.79 -8.70
CA GLN A 186 -19.74 7.48 -8.90
C GLN A 186 -20.78 6.38 -8.69
N HIS A 187 -20.83 5.41 -9.60
CA HIS A 187 -21.80 4.31 -9.55
C HIS A 187 -21.16 2.97 -9.17
N VAL A 188 -20.07 3.03 -8.41
CA VAL A 188 -19.32 1.90 -7.87
C VAL A 188 -19.13 2.07 -6.38
N SER A 189 -19.14 0.97 -5.62
CA SER A 189 -18.87 0.98 -4.16
C SER A 189 -17.49 0.42 -3.81
N ALA A 190 -16.89 -0.32 -4.73
CA ALA A 190 -15.50 -0.75 -4.69
C ALA A 190 -14.99 -0.75 -6.14
N LEU A 191 -13.76 -0.31 -6.33
CA LEU A 191 -13.09 -0.28 -7.61
C LEU A 191 -11.64 -0.70 -7.41
N ASP A 192 -11.25 -1.70 -8.16
CA ASP A 192 -9.90 -2.18 -8.29
C ASP A 192 -9.74 -2.79 -9.70
N MET A 193 -8.96 -2.12 -10.53
CA MET A 193 -8.62 -2.54 -11.88
C MET A 193 -7.11 -2.54 -12.05
N ASP A 194 -6.54 -3.70 -12.35
CA ASP A 194 -5.09 -3.87 -12.53
C ASP A 194 -4.75 -4.17 -14.00
N PHE A 195 -4.00 -3.26 -14.62
CA PHE A 195 -3.53 -3.34 -16.01
C PHE A 195 -2.12 -3.95 -16.13
N SER A 196 -1.46 -4.27 -15.02
CA SER A 196 -0.02 -4.60 -14.97
C SER A 196 0.32 -6.07 -15.27
N THR A 197 -0.54 -6.77 -16.00
CA THR A 197 -0.54 -8.24 -16.07
C THR A 197 0.50 -8.83 -17.04
N ASN A 198 1.30 -8.01 -17.72
CA ASN A 198 2.18 -8.40 -18.83
C ASN A 198 1.47 -9.24 -19.92
N ALA A 199 0.15 -9.19 -19.95
CA ALA A 199 -0.74 -9.93 -20.83
C ALA A 199 -1.87 -8.99 -21.28
N PRO A 200 -2.59 -9.31 -22.37
CA PRO A 200 -3.72 -8.51 -22.83
C PRO A 200 -4.97 -8.79 -21.98
N VAL A 201 -4.82 -8.69 -20.65
CA VAL A 201 -5.90 -8.88 -19.68
C VAL A 201 -5.83 -7.80 -18.61
N ILE A 202 -7.00 -7.36 -18.15
CA ILE A 202 -7.17 -6.51 -16.97
C ILE A 202 -7.78 -7.38 -15.88
N TYR A 203 -7.27 -7.32 -14.66
CA TYR A 203 -7.96 -7.91 -13.52
C TYR A 203 -8.94 -6.91 -12.94
N PHE A 204 -10.14 -7.39 -12.68
CA PHE A 204 -11.20 -6.63 -12.05
C PHE A 204 -11.47 -7.19 -10.65
N ASP A 205 -11.71 -6.30 -9.70
CA ASP A 205 -12.43 -6.53 -8.46
C ASP A 205 -13.25 -5.26 -8.18
N THR A 206 -14.47 -5.22 -8.72
CA THR A 206 -15.28 -3.99 -8.75
C THR A 206 -16.72 -4.27 -8.41
N VAL A 207 -17.32 -3.49 -7.51
CA VAL A 207 -18.73 -3.60 -7.13
C VAL A 207 -19.54 -2.47 -7.76
N CYS A 208 -20.29 -2.81 -8.80
CA CYS A 208 -21.16 -1.95 -9.59
C CYS A 208 -22.55 -1.78 -8.94
N LEU A 209 -23.03 -0.54 -8.82
CA LEU A 209 -24.30 -0.19 -8.16
C LEU A 209 -25.45 0.08 -9.13
N GLY A 210 -25.16 0.21 -10.42
CA GLY A 210 -26.13 0.67 -11.42
C GLY A 210 -26.21 2.19 -11.57
N HIS A 211 -26.61 2.64 -12.76
CA HIS A 211 -26.82 4.05 -13.06
C HIS A 211 -28.10 4.26 -13.88
N SER A 212 -28.89 5.30 -13.57
CA SER A 212 -29.94 5.88 -14.42
C SER A 212 -30.96 4.91 -15.03
N ASN A 213 -31.36 3.86 -14.29
CA ASN A 213 -32.23 2.78 -14.80
C ASN A 213 -31.72 2.08 -16.08
N VAL A 214 -30.43 2.21 -16.37
CA VAL A 214 -29.73 1.49 -17.44
C VAL A 214 -28.99 0.31 -16.81
N ALA A 215 -28.80 -0.74 -17.60
CA ALA A 215 -28.01 -1.91 -17.19
C ALA A 215 -26.50 -1.63 -17.27
N SER A 216 -26.03 -0.59 -16.58
CA SER A 216 -24.63 -0.18 -16.56
C SER A 216 -24.25 0.50 -15.25
N SER A 217 -22.95 0.66 -15.02
CA SER A 217 -22.37 1.51 -13.97
C SER A 217 -21.22 2.30 -14.57
N GLU A 218 -20.91 3.43 -13.97
CA GLU A 218 -19.89 4.36 -14.42
C GLU A 218 -19.02 4.79 -13.25
N ALA A 219 -17.72 4.90 -13.49
CA ALA A 219 -16.78 5.51 -12.57
C ALA A 219 -15.90 6.52 -13.32
N ILE A 220 -15.76 7.72 -12.78
CA ILE A 220 -15.06 8.84 -13.42
C ILE A 220 -13.77 9.12 -12.65
N LEU A 221 -12.64 9.08 -13.33
CA LEU A 221 -11.32 9.28 -12.75
C LEU A 221 -10.97 10.77 -12.65
N ASP A 222 -10.15 11.12 -11.66
CA ASP A 222 -9.62 12.47 -11.45
C ASP A 222 -8.60 12.88 -12.53
N LYS A 223 -8.04 11.90 -13.24
CA LYS A 223 -7.01 12.05 -14.27
C LYS A 223 -7.28 11.14 -15.47
N GLU A 224 -6.69 11.51 -16.59
CA GLU A 224 -6.65 10.65 -17.78
C GLU A 224 -5.72 9.46 -17.56
N LEU A 225 -6.18 8.28 -17.98
CA LEU A 225 -5.31 7.12 -18.17
C LEU A 225 -4.44 7.31 -19.42
N PRO A 226 -3.23 6.71 -19.43
CA PRO A 226 -2.43 6.61 -20.64
C PRO A 226 -3.22 6.03 -21.82
N GLU A 227 -2.91 6.48 -23.04
CA GLU A 227 -3.61 6.09 -24.27
C GLU A 227 -3.59 4.56 -24.48
N GLU A 228 -2.52 3.89 -24.06
CA GLU A 228 -2.39 2.44 -24.11
C GLU A 228 -3.37 1.66 -23.24
N LEU A 229 -4.02 2.32 -22.28
CA LEU A 229 -5.01 1.73 -21.37
C LEU A 229 -6.45 2.09 -21.74
N ILE A 230 -6.63 2.83 -22.82
CA ILE A 230 -7.94 3.18 -23.37
C ILE A 230 -8.42 2.07 -24.30
N GLY A 231 -9.62 1.54 -24.06
CA GLY A 231 -10.13 0.44 -24.86
C GLY A 231 -11.31 -0.29 -24.23
N LEU A 232 -11.45 -1.55 -24.62
CA LEU A 232 -12.56 -2.43 -24.25
C LEU A 232 -12.06 -3.68 -23.54
N SER A 233 -12.82 -4.14 -22.55
CA SER A 233 -12.63 -5.45 -21.93
C SER A 233 -13.95 -6.18 -21.75
N TYR A 234 -13.86 -7.51 -21.61
CA TYR A 234 -15.00 -8.35 -21.27
C TYR A 234 -14.66 -9.21 -20.05
N ALA A 235 -15.49 -9.13 -19.02
CA ALA A 235 -15.30 -9.89 -17.79
C ALA A 235 -16.60 -10.58 -17.37
N LEU A 236 -16.44 -11.64 -16.56
CA LEU A 236 -17.53 -12.27 -15.84
C LEU A 236 -17.86 -11.46 -14.59
N ALA A 237 -19.10 -11.61 -14.15
CA ALA A 237 -19.62 -10.91 -13.00
C ALA A 237 -20.62 -11.80 -12.25
N ARG A 238 -20.83 -11.51 -10.96
CA ARG A 238 -21.90 -12.10 -10.17
C ARG A 238 -22.83 -11.03 -9.63
N GLY A 239 -24.11 -11.18 -9.91
CA GLY A 239 -25.15 -10.41 -9.25
C GLY A 239 -25.32 -10.89 -7.82
N MET A 240 -25.31 -9.94 -6.89
CA MET A 240 -25.51 -10.15 -5.47
C MET A 240 -26.92 -9.67 -5.14
N GLY A 241 -27.93 -10.50 -5.41
CA GLY A 241 -29.32 -10.14 -5.14
C GLY A 241 -29.57 -9.84 -3.66
N GLU A 242 -30.60 -9.05 -3.34
CA GLU A 242 -30.96 -8.72 -1.95
C GLU A 242 -31.30 -9.95 -1.09
N ASP A 243 -31.66 -11.07 -1.74
CA ASP A 243 -31.95 -12.36 -1.12
C ASP A 243 -30.71 -13.25 -0.92
N GLY A 244 -29.51 -12.75 -1.24
CA GLY A 244 -28.26 -13.49 -1.17
C GLY A 244 -28.07 -14.49 -2.32
N SER A 245 -28.92 -14.46 -3.35
CA SER A 245 -28.77 -15.32 -4.52
C SER A 245 -27.67 -14.80 -5.45
N LEU A 246 -26.87 -15.74 -5.98
CA LEU A 246 -25.79 -15.46 -6.92
C LEU A 246 -26.25 -15.71 -8.35
N HIS A 247 -26.08 -14.71 -9.22
CA HIS A 247 -26.48 -14.83 -10.62
C HIS A 247 -25.30 -14.54 -11.54
N PRO A 248 -24.94 -15.47 -12.44
CA PRO A 248 -23.87 -15.23 -13.39
C PRO A 248 -24.29 -14.12 -14.36
N GLN A 249 -23.42 -13.14 -14.52
CA GLN A 249 -23.56 -12.02 -15.44
C GLN A 249 -22.25 -11.85 -16.24
N SER A 250 -22.32 -11.13 -17.36
CA SER A 250 -21.14 -10.71 -18.12
C SER A 250 -21.23 -9.25 -18.48
N TYR A 251 -20.07 -8.59 -18.49
CA TYR A 251 -19.95 -7.15 -18.69
C TYR A 251 -18.94 -6.86 -19.80
N GLN A 252 -19.26 -5.84 -20.58
CA GLN A 252 -18.28 -5.10 -21.38
C GLN A 252 -17.84 -3.92 -20.54
N ILE A 253 -16.55 -3.83 -20.25
CA ILE A 253 -15.94 -2.67 -19.60
C ILE A 253 -15.32 -1.81 -20.69
N GLN A 254 -15.52 -0.50 -20.65
CA GLN A 254 -14.90 0.44 -21.56
C GLN A 254 -14.20 1.54 -20.76
N SER A 255 -12.92 1.74 -21.03
CA SER A 255 -12.18 2.93 -20.62
C SER A 255 -12.17 3.90 -21.81
N MET A 256 -12.62 5.13 -21.60
CA MET A 256 -12.61 6.17 -22.62
C MET A 256 -12.27 7.54 -22.02
N VAL A 257 -11.63 8.39 -22.81
CA VAL A 257 -11.41 9.79 -22.42
C VAL A 257 -12.56 10.64 -22.93
N TRP A 258 -13.23 11.32 -22.01
CA TRP A 258 -14.28 12.27 -22.31
C TRP A 258 -14.09 13.53 -21.46
N ARG A 259 -14.17 14.71 -22.08
CA ARG A 259 -13.99 16.02 -21.40
C ARG A 259 -12.75 16.10 -20.50
N GLN A 260 -11.62 15.57 -20.97
CA GLN A 260 -10.33 15.55 -20.26
C GLN A 260 -10.29 14.70 -18.98
N LYS A 261 -11.22 13.75 -18.84
CA LYS A 261 -11.24 12.74 -17.77
C LYS A 261 -11.38 11.36 -18.38
N THR A 262 -10.91 10.34 -17.69
CA THR A 262 -11.21 8.96 -18.06
C THR A 262 -12.51 8.52 -17.39
N GLU A 263 -13.46 8.05 -18.19
CA GLU A 263 -14.68 7.39 -17.75
C GLU A 263 -14.55 5.88 -17.94
N LEU A 264 -14.90 5.13 -16.90
CA LEU A 264 -14.95 3.68 -16.87
C LEU A 264 -16.41 3.23 -16.90
N HIS A 265 -16.82 2.64 -18.02
CA HIS A 265 -18.19 2.19 -18.25
C HIS A 265 -18.30 0.67 -18.10
N PHE A 266 -19.01 0.21 -17.07
CA PHE A 266 -19.32 -1.19 -16.82
C PHE A 266 -20.69 -1.51 -17.38
N MET A 267 -20.75 -2.02 -18.60
CA MET A 267 -22.01 -2.27 -19.32
C MET A 267 -22.39 -3.75 -19.29
N HIS A 268 -23.56 -4.08 -18.75
CA HIS A 268 -24.07 -5.44 -18.75
C HIS A 268 -24.33 -5.94 -20.19
N ARG A 269 -23.96 -7.20 -20.45
CA ARG A 269 -24.08 -7.85 -21.77
C ARG A 269 -24.76 -9.22 -21.73
N GLY A 270 -24.71 -9.93 -20.62
CA GLY A 270 -25.28 -11.27 -20.53
C GLY A 270 -25.63 -11.69 -19.12
N GLY A 271 -26.61 -12.59 -19.01
CA GLY A 271 -27.20 -13.00 -17.74
C GLY A 271 -28.42 -12.16 -17.34
N LYS A 272 -28.96 -12.45 -16.16
CA LYS A 272 -30.03 -11.65 -15.56
C LYS A 272 -29.39 -10.48 -14.83
N TYR A 273 -29.72 -9.26 -15.25
CA TYR A 273 -29.20 -8.06 -14.61
C TYR A 273 -29.73 -7.93 -13.18
N ILE A 274 -28.82 -8.02 -12.21
CA ILE A 274 -29.12 -7.95 -10.76
C ILE A 274 -28.05 -7.12 -10.10
N LYS A 275 -28.48 -6.16 -9.28
CA LYS A 275 -27.61 -5.24 -8.56
C LYS A 275 -27.68 -5.47 -7.05
N PRO A 276 -26.61 -5.16 -6.29
CA PRO A 276 -25.27 -4.81 -6.78
C PRO A 276 -24.61 -5.98 -7.52
N THR A 277 -23.68 -5.67 -8.42
CA THR A 277 -22.94 -6.68 -9.20
C THR A 277 -21.47 -6.57 -8.89
N GLU A 278 -20.83 -7.68 -8.56
CA GLU A 278 -19.37 -7.78 -8.50
C GLU A 278 -18.84 -8.23 -9.86
N VAL A 279 -18.01 -7.42 -10.49
CA VAL A 279 -17.24 -7.74 -11.70
C VAL A 279 -15.85 -8.16 -11.23
N PHE A 280 -15.46 -9.41 -11.49
CA PHE A 280 -14.27 -9.98 -10.89
C PHE A 280 -13.48 -10.89 -11.82
N GLY A 281 -12.18 -10.98 -11.56
CA GLY A 281 -11.25 -11.83 -12.29
C GLY A 281 -10.71 -11.21 -13.58
N PRO A 282 -10.04 -12.00 -14.42
CA PRO A 282 -9.41 -11.49 -15.63
C PRO A 282 -10.45 -11.24 -16.73
N GLY A 283 -10.40 -10.06 -17.34
CA GLY A 283 -11.09 -9.76 -18.58
C GLY A 283 -10.09 -9.51 -19.72
N ILE A 284 -10.37 -10.05 -20.90
CA ILE A 284 -9.53 -9.83 -22.09
C ILE A 284 -9.60 -8.36 -22.46
N PHE A 285 -8.47 -7.71 -22.70
CA PHE A 285 -8.39 -6.30 -23.08
C PHE A 285 -8.07 -6.13 -24.56
N TYR A 286 -8.80 -5.21 -25.18
CA TYR A 286 -8.66 -4.78 -26.57
C TYR A 286 -8.42 -3.28 -26.57
N GLN A 287 -7.18 -2.88 -26.78
CA GLN A 287 -6.81 -1.48 -26.98
C GLN A 287 -7.52 -0.93 -28.23
N GLN A 288 -8.04 0.30 -28.14
CA GLN A 288 -8.67 1.00 -29.27
C GLN A 288 -7.75 2.05 -29.89
#